data_AF-A0A380GNM9-F1
#
_entry.id   AF-A0A380GNM9-F1
#
_cell.length_a   1.000
_cell.length_b   1.000
_cell.length_c   1.000
_cell.angle_alpha   90.00
_cell.angle_beta   90.00
_cell.angle_gamma   90.00
#
_symmetry.space_group_name_H-M   'P 1'
#
loop_
_entity.id
_entity.type
_entity.pdbx_description
1 polymer ?
#
loop_
_entity_poly.entity_id
_entity_poly.type
_entity_poly.pdbx_seq_one_letter_code
_entity_poly.pdbx_strand_id
1 'polypeptide(L)'
;MYKVVKILSSTVVVSTLVLGSSAAYVATSSPNVQAAEQVQKWGHGEGGASGASSESDVNLKAETPWYNYEGYTTYDPSFTQDYNFVRALKYDNVSINGYKVDTGAKEEFDHNKKVYDTTVEFNSANEVVQITFFTKPDSVSKDTFKKAHTSNEITEEGKLGNGDGTFVTYDTNNGSYTAFFDQNDNLMEMTIGQ
;
A
#
# COMPACT_ATOMS: atom_id res chain seq x y z
N MET A 1 43.39 52.25 6.04
CA MET A 1 43.39 51.23 7.11
C MET A 1 41.95 50.89 7.45
N TYR A 2 41.43 49.77 6.96
CA TYR A 2 40.19 49.17 7.49
C TYR A 2 40.39 47.66 7.59
N LYS A 3 40.09 47.15 8.78
CA LYS A 3 40.50 45.84 9.29
C LYS A 3 39.64 44.72 8.69
N VAL A 4 40.32 43.64 8.29
CA VAL A 4 39.72 42.33 8.04
C VAL A 4 39.14 41.81 9.36
N VAL A 5 37.85 41.48 9.38
CA VAL A 5 37.26 40.61 10.41
C VAL A 5 36.58 39.45 9.68
N LYS A 6 37.28 38.33 9.66
CA LYS A 6 36.80 37.04 9.18
C LYS A 6 35.97 36.44 10.33
N ILE A 7 34.65 36.47 10.22
CA ILE A 7 33.77 35.79 11.17
C ILE A 7 33.45 34.43 10.58
N LEU A 8 34.16 33.40 11.03
CA LEU A 8 33.75 32.01 10.84
C LEU A 8 32.54 31.79 11.75
N SER A 9 31.33 31.85 11.20
CA SER A 9 30.13 31.43 11.93
C SER A 9 29.91 29.95 11.66
N SER A 10 30.57 29.11 12.46
CA SER A 10 30.32 27.68 12.52
C SER A 10 29.02 27.46 13.30
N THR A 11 27.91 27.29 12.58
CA THR A 11 26.67 26.86 13.22
C THR A 11 26.51 25.36 13.00
N VAL A 12 26.82 24.59 14.03
CA VAL A 12 26.57 23.15 14.14
C VAL A 12 25.14 22.96 14.66
N VAL A 13 24.34 22.15 13.96
CA VAL A 13 23.11 21.53 14.51
C VAL A 13 23.02 20.13 13.91
N VAL A 14 23.63 19.13 14.56
CA VAL A 14 23.01 18.11 15.44
C VAL A 14 21.93 17.30 14.72
N SER A 15 22.35 16.16 14.17
CA SER A 15 21.49 15.03 13.89
C SER A 15 21.09 14.38 15.22
N THR A 16 19.81 14.37 15.54
CA THR A 16 19.28 13.46 16.55
C THR A 16 18.95 12.13 15.88
N LEU A 17 19.69 11.09 16.26
CA LEU A 17 19.30 9.70 16.04
C LEU A 17 18.13 9.41 17.00
N VAL A 18 16.93 9.11 16.51
CA VAL A 18 15.87 8.59 17.38
C VAL A 18 15.87 7.07 17.27
N LEU A 19 16.37 6.41 18.31
CA LEU A 19 16.30 4.96 18.43
C LEU A 19 14.90 4.57 18.92
N GLY A 20 14.21 3.91 18.00
CA GLY A 20 12.82 3.47 18.01
C GLY A 20 12.37 3.43 16.55
N SER A 21 13.25 2.86 15.70
CA SER A 21 13.78 3.45 14.44
C SER A 21 13.04 4.71 13.99
N SER A 22 13.18 5.79 14.76
CA SER A 22 12.49 7.02 14.50
C SER A 22 13.49 7.94 13.81
N ALA A 23 13.20 8.30 12.57
CA ALA A 23 14.04 9.22 11.82
C ALA A 23 13.66 10.64 12.28
N ALA A 24 14.54 11.33 13.00
CA ALA A 24 14.46 12.78 13.10
C ALA A 24 15.24 13.41 11.94
N TYR A 25 14.56 14.31 11.24
CA TYR A 25 15.01 14.96 10.03
C TYR A 25 15.84 16.20 10.38
N VAL A 26 17.00 16.35 9.73
CA VAL A 26 17.66 17.65 9.58
C VAL A 26 17.64 17.98 8.09
N ALA A 27 17.08 19.13 7.72
CA ALA A 27 17.18 19.67 6.37
C ALA A 27 17.56 21.15 6.42
N THR A 28 18.74 21.46 5.89
CA THR A 28 19.18 22.82 5.55
C THR A 28 18.50 23.25 4.26
N SER A 29 17.95 24.47 4.25
CA SER A 29 17.27 25.10 3.12
C SER A 29 18.23 25.57 2.02
N SER A 30 17.94 25.22 0.77
CA SER A 30 18.07 26.12 -0.39
C SER A 30 17.13 25.67 -1.52
N PRO A 31 16.48 26.61 -2.24
CA PRO A 31 15.36 26.30 -3.10
C PRO A 31 15.84 26.07 -4.54
N ASN A 32 15.65 24.86 -5.05
CA ASN A 32 15.51 24.68 -6.49
C ASN A 32 14.51 23.57 -6.77
N VAL A 33 13.60 23.87 -7.69
CA VAL A 33 12.36 23.15 -7.96
C VAL A 33 12.66 21.71 -8.42
N GLN A 34 12.35 20.75 -7.58
CA GLN A 34 12.12 19.35 -7.95
C GLN A 34 10.84 18.93 -7.24
N ALA A 35 9.92 18.31 -7.99
CA ALA A 35 8.74 17.66 -7.41
C ALA A 35 9.23 16.81 -6.24
N ALA A 36 8.84 17.19 -5.02
CA ALA A 36 9.33 16.55 -3.81
C ALA A 36 9.11 15.05 -3.94
N GLU A 37 10.18 14.27 -3.79
CA GLU A 37 10.12 12.85 -3.51
C GLU A 37 9.27 12.68 -2.24
N GLN A 38 7.95 12.54 -2.41
CA GLN A 38 7.08 12.10 -1.35
C GLN A 38 7.53 10.67 -1.07
N VAL A 39 8.28 10.51 0.02
CA VAL A 39 8.84 9.24 0.47
C VAL A 39 7.69 8.25 0.59
N GLN A 40 7.66 7.27 -0.32
CA GLN A 40 6.74 6.14 -0.30
C GLN A 40 6.87 5.46 1.06
N LYS A 41 5.76 5.33 1.79
CA LYS A 41 5.75 4.76 3.14
C LYS A 41 4.69 3.69 3.22
N TRP A 42 5.13 2.49 3.58
CA TRP A 42 4.26 1.37 3.79
C TRP A 42 4.74 0.56 4.97
N GLY A 43 3.78 -0.06 5.66
CA GLY A 43 4.01 -0.80 6.89
C GLY A 43 2.92 -1.84 7.10
N HIS A 44 3.24 -2.82 7.92
CA HIS A 44 2.36 -3.93 8.25
C HIS A 44 2.47 -4.28 9.74
N GLY A 45 1.42 -4.88 10.28
CA GLY A 45 1.45 -5.51 11.60
C GLY A 45 1.28 -7.02 11.47
N GLU A 46 2.08 -7.75 12.22
CA GLU A 46 2.07 -9.21 12.19
C GLU A 46 1.12 -9.76 13.26
N GLY A 47 0.12 -10.52 12.81
CA GLY A 47 -0.69 -11.32 13.71
C GLY A 47 0.13 -12.42 14.36
N GLY A 48 0.29 -12.33 15.68
CA GLY A 48 1.11 -13.21 16.49
C GLY A 48 0.79 -14.70 16.32
N ALA A 49 1.79 -15.45 15.87
CA ALA A 49 1.92 -16.88 16.12
C ALA A 49 3.34 -17.12 16.62
N SER A 50 3.59 -16.90 17.91
CA SER A 50 4.88 -17.19 18.53
C SER A 50 5.07 -18.71 18.65
N GLY A 51 5.90 -19.26 17.78
CA GLY A 51 6.63 -20.48 18.07
C GLY A 51 7.89 -20.15 18.88
N ALA A 52 8.06 -20.86 20.01
CA ALA A 52 9.26 -21.01 20.84
C ALA A 52 9.56 -19.98 21.96
N SER A 53 9.08 -20.35 23.15
CA SER A 53 9.78 -20.37 24.45
C SER A 53 10.70 -19.21 24.86
N SER A 54 10.16 -18.28 25.64
CA SER A 54 10.81 -17.73 26.84
C SER A 54 9.74 -17.25 27.80
N GLU A 55 9.79 -17.75 29.04
CA GLU A 55 8.90 -17.39 30.15
C GLU A 55 8.98 -15.88 30.43
N SER A 56 8.07 -15.14 29.81
CA SER A 56 7.60 -13.85 30.27
C SER A 56 6.17 -13.74 29.74
N ASP A 57 5.20 -13.56 30.64
CA ASP A 57 3.77 -13.42 30.36
C ASP A 57 3.48 -12.14 29.56
N VAL A 58 3.99 -12.06 28.34
CA VAL A 58 3.47 -11.16 27.31
C VAL A 58 2.26 -11.89 26.74
N ASN A 59 1.07 -11.41 27.07
CA ASN A 59 -0.16 -11.78 26.40
C ASN A 59 -0.03 -11.36 24.92
N LEU A 60 0.55 -12.24 24.10
CA LEU A 60 0.68 -12.07 22.66
C LEU A 60 -0.71 -12.24 22.07
N LYS A 61 -1.49 -11.16 22.12
CA LYS A 61 -2.76 -11.09 21.42
C LYS A 61 -2.45 -11.17 19.93
N ALA A 62 -2.94 -12.21 19.27
CA ALA A 62 -2.83 -12.31 17.82
C ALA A 62 -3.55 -11.10 17.21
N GLU A 63 -2.79 -10.22 16.55
CA GLU A 63 -3.35 -9.10 15.80
C GLU A 63 -3.89 -9.59 14.46
N THR A 64 -4.96 -8.98 13.95
CA THR A 64 -5.37 -9.22 12.57
C THR A 64 -4.32 -8.59 11.65
N PRO A 65 -3.76 -9.33 10.68
CA PRO A 65 -2.79 -8.77 9.74
C PRO A 65 -3.33 -7.50 9.09
N TRP A 66 -2.48 -6.48 8.98
CA TRP A 66 -2.84 -5.23 8.33
C TRP A 66 -1.71 -4.73 7.46
N TYR A 67 -2.06 -3.92 6.47
CA TYR A 67 -1.10 -3.31 5.57
C TYR A 67 -1.55 -1.90 5.19
N ASN A 68 -0.63 -0.94 5.21
CA ASN A 68 -0.90 0.43 4.76
C ASN A 68 0.07 0.81 3.64
N TYR A 69 -0.46 1.30 2.52
CA TYR A 69 0.32 1.84 1.40
C TYR A 69 0.07 3.34 1.26
N GLU A 70 1.12 4.15 1.22
CA GLU A 70 1.03 5.60 0.94
C GLU A 70 1.88 5.97 -0.27
N GLY A 71 1.24 6.55 -1.29
CA GLY A 71 1.87 7.10 -2.47
C GLY A 71 1.20 6.67 -3.77
N TYR A 72 1.97 6.79 -4.85
CA TYR A 72 1.59 6.35 -6.19
C TYR A 72 1.86 4.85 -6.35
N THR A 73 0.81 4.04 -6.52
CA THR A 73 0.87 2.58 -6.71
C THR A 73 1.57 2.18 -8.01
N THR A 74 1.66 3.10 -8.97
CA THR A 74 2.41 2.93 -10.23
C THR A 74 3.93 3.14 -10.09
N TYR A 75 4.43 3.63 -8.95
CA TYR A 75 5.87 3.89 -8.77
C TYR A 75 6.66 2.61 -8.45
N ASP A 76 6.22 1.89 -7.42
CA ASP A 76 6.80 0.61 -7.00
C ASP A 76 5.69 -0.44 -7.04
N PRO A 77 5.72 -1.40 -7.98
CA PRO A 77 4.70 -2.44 -8.10
C PRO A 77 4.94 -3.64 -7.18
N SER A 78 6.13 -3.74 -6.55
CA SER A 78 6.54 -4.93 -5.78
C SER A 78 5.67 -5.19 -4.55
N PHE A 79 5.05 -4.14 -4.01
CA PHE A 79 4.14 -4.20 -2.88
C PHE A 79 2.96 -5.14 -3.14
N THR A 80 2.54 -5.29 -4.40
CA THR A 80 1.43 -6.19 -4.76
C THR A 80 1.81 -7.66 -4.63
N GLN A 81 3.10 -8.02 -4.48
CA GLN A 81 3.55 -9.38 -4.14
C GLN A 81 3.98 -9.51 -2.68
N ASP A 82 3.96 -8.41 -1.90
CA ASP A 82 4.43 -8.44 -0.53
C ASP A 82 3.60 -9.43 0.30
N TYR A 83 4.29 -10.27 1.06
CA TYR A 83 3.65 -11.32 1.85
C TYR A 83 2.60 -10.75 2.82
N ASN A 84 2.87 -9.61 3.43
CA ASN A 84 1.96 -8.98 4.37
C ASN A 84 0.80 -8.27 3.67
N PHE A 85 1.03 -7.70 2.49
CA PHE A 85 -0.05 -7.18 1.65
C PHE A 85 -1.04 -8.29 1.28
N VAL A 86 -0.55 -9.40 0.72
CA VAL A 86 -1.38 -10.56 0.32
C VAL A 86 -2.17 -11.12 1.51
N ARG A 87 -1.52 -11.23 2.67
CA ARG A 87 -2.18 -11.71 3.89
C ARG A 87 -3.22 -10.71 4.39
N ALA A 88 -2.92 -9.42 4.40
CA ALA A 88 -3.87 -8.39 4.83
C ALA A 88 -5.10 -8.30 3.92
N LEU A 89 -4.95 -8.58 2.61
CA LEU A 89 -6.09 -8.70 1.69
C LEU A 89 -7.07 -9.79 2.17
N LYS A 90 -6.57 -10.96 2.61
CA LYS A 90 -7.44 -12.04 3.11
C LYS A 90 -8.32 -11.61 4.28
N TYR A 91 -7.83 -10.68 5.09
CA TYR A 91 -8.49 -10.18 6.30
C TYR A 91 -9.18 -8.83 6.12
N ASP A 92 -9.35 -8.36 4.87
CA ASP A 92 -10.06 -7.11 4.59
C ASP A 92 -9.43 -5.89 5.30
N ASN A 93 -8.09 -5.91 5.40
CA ASN A 93 -7.35 -5.00 6.27
C ASN A 93 -6.16 -4.33 5.57
N VAL A 94 -6.34 -4.04 4.29
CA VAL A 94 -5.45 -3.20 3.49
C VAL A 94 -5.99 -1.78 3.46
N SER A 95 -5.12 -0.80 3.70
CA SER A 95 -5.38 0.61 3.47
C SER A 95 -4.49 1.13 2.36
N ILE A 96 -5.08 1.83 1.39
CA ILE A 96 -4.37 2.52 0.31
C ILE A 96 -4.64 4.02 0.47
N ASN A 97 -3.58 4.79 0.67
CA ASN A 97 -3.63 6.25 0.82
C ASN A 97 -4.59 6.71 1.93
N GLY A 98 -4.61 5.99 3.04
CA GLY A 98 -5.49 6.22 4.19
C GLY A 98 -6.96 5.76 4.04
N TYR A 99 -7.33 5.10 2.93
CA TYR A 99 -8.67 4.54 2.73
C TYR A 99 -8.66 3.03 2.79
N LYS A 100 -9.73 2.45 3.36
CA LYS A 100 -9.97 1.02 3.44
C LYS A 100 -11.42 0.74 3.09
N VAL A 101 -11.66 -0.32 2.31
CA VAL A 101 -13.01 -0.79 2.00
C VAL A 101 -13.74 -1.20 3.27
N ASP A 102 -14.97 -0.73 3.41
CA ASP A 102 -15.90 -1.20 4.43
C ASP A 102 -16.73 -2.34 3.86
N THR A 103 -16.32 -3.57 4.15
CA THR A 103 -17.00 -4.80 3.67
C THR A 103 -18.38 -5.02 4.30
N GLY A 104 -18.77 -4.21 5.29
CA GLY A 104 -20.12 -4.24 5.88
C GLY A 104 -21.06 -3.16 5.35
N ALA A 105 -20.54 -2.21 4.57
CA ALA A 105 -21.33 -1.13 4.02
C ALA A 105 -22.27 -1.63 2.91
N LYS A 106 -23.26 -0.81 2.55
CA LYS A 106 -24.16 -1.14 1.45
C LYS A 106 -23.43 -1.02 0.11
N GLU A 107 -23.47 -2.09 -0.69
CA GLU A 107 -22.87 -2.16 -2.02
C GLU A 107 -23.65 -1.29 -3.02
N GLU A 108 -23.38 0.00 -3.02
CA GLU A 108 -23.89 0.96 -3.99
C GLU A 108 -22.84 2.04 -4.28
N PHE A 109 -22.74 2.44 -5.54
CA PHE A 109 -21.92 3.58 -5.95
C PHE A 109 -22.74 4.87 -5.86
N ASP A 110 -22.16 5.92 -5.26
CA ASP A 110 -22.70 7.28 -5.26
C ASP A 110 -21.69 8.28 -5.84
N HIS A 111 -20.48 8.32 -5.30
CA HIS A 111 -19.42 9.22 -5.75
C HIS A 111 -18.02 8.63 -5.56
N ASN A 112 -17.01 9.30 -6.09
CA ASN A 112 -15.62 8.89 -5.92
C ASN A 112 -14.69 10.06 -5.63
N LYS A 113 -13.50 9.71 -5.15
CA LYS A 113 -12.38 10.63 -4.95
C LYS A 113 -11.12 10.01 -5.52
N LYS A 114 -10.34 10.81 -6.24
CA LYS A 114 -8.99 10.43 -6.67
C LYS A 114 -7.96 10.91 -5.66
N VAL A 115 -7.07 10.01 -5.27
CA VAL A 115 -5.92 10.28 -4.41
C VAL A 115 -4.71 9.64 -5.07
N TYR A 116 -3.77 10.47 -5.53
CA TYR A 116 -2.69 10.04 -6.42
C TYR A 116 -3.24 9.33 -7.67
N ASP A 117 -2.88 8.06 -7.88
CA ASP A 117 -3.34 7.16 -8.94
C ASP A 117 -4.38 6.13 -8.46
N THR A 118 -4.91 6.30 -7.24
CA THR A 118 -6.00 5.50 -6.66
C THR A 118 -7.34 6.22 -6.81
N THR A 119 -8.38 5.48 -7.19
CA THR A 119 -9.78 5.91 -7.12
C THR A 119 -10.45 5.22 -5.95
N VAL A 120 -11.06 6.00 -5.06
CA VAL A 120 -11.83 5.51 -3.91
C VAL A 120 -13.29 5.80 -4.19
N GLU A 121 -14.11 4.76 -4.19
CA GLU A 121 -15.55 4.85 -4.43
C GLU A 121 -16.33 4.74 -3.13
N PHE A 122 -17.40 5.53 -3.03
CA PHE A 122 -18.21 5.66 -1.84
C PHE A 122 -19.69 5.42 -2.16
N ASN A 123 -20.41 4.93 -1.16
CA ASN A 123 -21.87 4.93 -1.17
C ASN A 123 -22.44 6.28 -0.69
N SER A 124 -23.77 6.38 -0.65
CA SER A 124 -24.49 7.58 -0.21
C SER A 124 -24.25 7.95 1.27
N ALA A 125 -23.77 7.01 2.09
CA ALA A 125 -23.39 7.21 3.48
C ALA A 125 -21.92 7.67 3.65
N ASN A 126 -21.15 7.82 2.56
CA ASN A 126 -19.71 8.09 2.55
C ASN A 126 -18.85 6.95 3.11
N GLU A 127 -19.35 5.71 3.05
CA GLU A 127 -18.57 4.51 3.35
C GLU A 127 -17.85 4.05 2.09
N VAL A 128 -16.60 3.58 2.21
CA VAL A 128 -15.79 3.16 1.07
C VAL A 128 -16.26 1.78 0.61
N VAL A 129 -16.74 1.68 -0.63
CA VAL A 129 -17.25 0.42 -1.20
C VAL A 129 -16.24 -0.26 -2.12
N GLN A 130 -15.35 0.51 -2.73
CA GLN A 130 -14.33 -0.02 -3.64
C GLN A 130 -13.10 0.88 -3.67
N ILE A 131 -11.93 0.27 -3.81
CA ILE A 131 -10.66 0.94 -4.10
C ILE A 131 -10.10 0.35 -5.38
N THR A 132 -9.82 1.20 -6.36
CA THR A 132 -9.19 0.81 -7.63
C THR A 132 -7.89 1.56 -7.81
N PHE A 133 -6.81 0.85 -8.16
CA PHE A 133 -5.51 1.46 -8.42
C PHE A 133 -4.76 0.76 -9.56
N PHE A 134 -3.98 1.54 -10.30
CA PHE A 134 -3.11 1.03 -11.35
C PHE A 134 -1.77 0.59 -10.78
N THR A 135 -1.11 -0.34 -11.46
CA THR A 135 0.26 -0.74 -11.16
C THR A 135 1.18 -0.31 -12.29
N LYS A 136 2.49 -0.34 -12.03
CA LYS A 136 3.48 -0.02 -13.05
C LYS A 136 3.34 -1.02 -14.22
N PRO A 137 3.16 -0.57 -15.46
CA PRO A 137 3.10 -1.47 -16.62
C PRO A 137 4.35 -2.34 -16.73
N ASP A 138 4.21 -3.52 -17.34
CA ASP A 138 5.29 -4.46 -17.67
C ASP A 138 6.20 -4.83 -16.48
N SER A 139 5.65 -4.89 -15.27
CA SER A 139 6.45 -5.06 -14.04
C SER A 139 6.21 -6.36 -13.29
N VAL A 140 4.95 -6.82 -13.23
CA VAL A 140 4.54 -8.01 -12.48
C VAL A 140 3.77 -8.90 -13.43
N SER A 141 4.30 -10.10 -13.72
CA SER A 141 3.56 -11.07 -14.54
C SER A 141 2.44 -11.74 -13.74
N LYS A 142 1.41 -12.21 -14.44
CA LYS A 142 0.28 -12.97 -13.90
C LYS A 142 0.73 -14.18 -13.10
N ASP A 143 1.71 -14.93 -13.60
CA ASP A 143 2.26 -16.08 -12.90
C ASP A 143 2.93 -15.69 -11.58
N THR A 144 3.69 -14.57 -11.58
CA THR A 144 4.33 -14.04 -10.37
C THR A 144 3.29 -13.60 -9.36
N PHE A 145 2.25 -12.89 -9.82
CA PHE A 145 1.14 -12.48 -8.99
C PHE A 145 0.41 -13.69 -8.40
N LYS A 146 -0.04 -14.64 -9.22
CA LYS A 146 -0.74 -15.84 -8.76
C LYS A 146 0.08 -16.64 -7.76
N LYS A 147 1.40 -16.73 -7.94
CA LYS A 147 2.32 -17.40 -7.02
C LYS A 147 2.37 -16.71 -5.64
N ALA A 148 2.42 -15.37 -5.62
CA ALA A 148 2.41 -14.62 -4.36
C ALA A 148 1.05 -14.73 -3.65
N HIS A 149 -0.05 -14.83 -4.39
CA HIS A 149 -1.42 -14.86 -3.87
C HIS A 149 -1.97 -16.28 -3.58
N THR A 150 -1.11 -17.30 -3.50
CA THR A 150 -1.53 -18.71 -3.29
C THR A 150 -2.27 -18.97 -1.97
N SER A 151 -2.17 -18.07 -0.98
CA SER A 151 -2.91 -18.17 0.28
C SER A 151 -4.38 -17.77 0.18
N ASN A 152 -4.79 -17.16 -0.94
CA ASN A 152 -6.15 -16.69 -1.16
C ASN A 152 -6.82 -17.54 -2.25
N GLU A 153 -8.11 -17.80 -2.08
CA GLU A 153 -8.89 -18.65 -2.99
C GLU A 153 -9.26 -17.84 -4.24
N ILE A 154 -9.05 -18.43 -5.42
CA ILE A 154 -9.51 -17.86 -6.69
C ILE A 154 -10.96 -18.28 -6.90
N THR A 155 -11.86 -17.32 -7.06
CA THR A 155 -13.29 -17.56 -7.33
C THR A 155 -13.68 -17.37 -8.78
N GLU A 156 -12.95 -16.52 -9.51
CA GLU A 156 -13.19 -16.31 -10.93
C GLU A 156 -11.88 -16.03 -11.67
N GLU A 157 -11.79 -16.53 -12.91
CA GLU A 157 -10.71 -16.19 -13.83
C GLU A 157 -11.28 -16.18 -15.25
N GLY A 158 -10.95 -15.15 -16.03
CA GLY A 158 -11.55 -14.97 -17.34
C GLY A 158 -10.79 -14.01 -18.25
N LYS A 159 -11.32 -13.85 -19.46
CA LYS A 159 -10.87 -12.84 -20.41
C LYS A 159 -11.69 -11.57 -20.22
N LEU A 160 -11.05 -10.42 -20.42
CA LEU A 160 -11.78 -9.16 -20.51
C LEU A 160 -12.62 -9.14 -21.79
N GLY A 161 -13.84 -8.61 -21.72
CA GLY A 161 -14.81 -8.63 -22.82
C GLY A 161 -14.37 -7.86 -24.07
N ASN A 162 -13.37 -6.98 -23.95
CA ASN A 162 -12.74 -6.25 -25.04
C ASN A 162 -11.62 -7.04 -25.74
N GLY A 163 -11.18 -8.18 -25.20
CA GLY A 163 -10.11 -9.00 -25.75
C GLY A 163 -8.68 -8.55 -25.40
N ASP A 164 -8.53 -7.46 -24.64
CA ASP A 164 -7.23 -6.83 -24.36
C ASP A 164 -6.60 -7.27 -23.02
N GLY A 165 -7.00 -8.44 -22.50
CA GLY A 165 -6.44 -8.93 -21.25
C GLY A 165 -7.23 -10.03 -20.56
N THR A 166 -6.81 -10.32 -19.33
CA THR A 166 -7.45 -11.29 -18.44
C THR A 166 -7.67 -10.72 -17.05
N PHE A 167 -8.46 -11.40 -16.23
CA PHE A 167 -8.63 -11.07 -14.82
C PHE A 167 -8.61 -12.32 -13.96
N VAL A 168 -8.28 -12.13 -12.68
CA VAL A 168 -8.39 -13.16 -11.63
C VAL A 168 -8.99 -12.51 -10.38
N THR A 169 -10.12 -13.02 -9.92
CA THR A 169 -10.80 -12.59 -8.69
C THR A 169 -10.50 -13.58 -7.57
N TYR A 170 -10.26 -13.02 -6.38
CA TYR A 170 -9.94 -13.77 -5.17
C TYR A 170 -10.91 -13.41 -4.04
N ASP A 171 -11.27 -14.42 -3.26
CA ASP A 171 -12.06 -14.23 -2.05
C ASP A 171 -11.20 -13.79 -0.86
N THR A 172 -11.74 -12.83 -0.12
CA THR A 172 -11.23 -12.41 1.20
C THR A 172 -12.05 -13.10 2.30
N ASN A 173 -12.23 -12.50 3.48
CA ASN A 173 -13.17 -13.03 4.48
C ASN A 173 -14.56 -12.42 4.31
N ASN A 174 -14.64 -11.16 3.89
CA ASN A 174 -15.87 -10.39 3.87
C ASN A 174 -16.13 -9.65 2.54
N GLY A 175 -15.23 -9.76 1.57
CA GLY A 175 -15.44 -9.30 0.19
C GLY A 175 -14.51 -9.95 -0.83
N SER A 176 -14.03 -9.20 -1.81
CA SER A 176 -13.18 -9.74 -2.87
C SER A 176 -12.14 -8.75 -3.39
N TYR A 177 -11.13 -9.25 -4.09
CA TYR A 177 -10.28 -8.40 -4.92
C TYR A 177 -10.01 -9.02 -6.28
N THR A 178 -9.96 -8.18 -7.32
CA THR A 178 -9.71 -8.59 -8.69
C THR A 178 -8.41 -7.96 -9.19
N ALA A 179 -7.54 -8.79 -9.76
CA ALA A 179 -6.35 -8.36 -10.48
C ALA A 179 -6.61 -8.45 -11.99
N PHE A 180 -6.31 -7.37 -12.69
CA PHE A 180 -6.47 -7.25 -14.14
C PHE A 180 -5.10 -7.27 -14.81
N PHE A 181 -4.98 -8.07 -15.86
CA PHE A 181 -3.74 -8.30 -16.59
C PHE A 181 -3.91 -7.91 -18.05
N ASP A 182 -2.88 -7.32 -18.65
CA ASP A 182 -2.89 -6.95 -20.06
C ASP A 182 -2.76 -8.17 -20.98
N GLN A 183 -2.75 -7.92 -22.29
CA GLN A 183 -2.58 -8.97 -23.32
C GLN A 183 -1.27 -9.77 -23.21
N ASN A 184 -0.27 -9.25 -22.49
CA ASN A 184 1.02 -9.90 -22.25
C ASN A 184 1.07 -10.57 -20.87
N ASP A 185 -0.08 -10.68 -20.20
CA ASP A 185 -0.23 -11.18 -18.84
C ASP A 185 0.58 -10.37 -17.80
N ASN A 186 0.72 -9.05 -17.98
CA ASN A 186 1.29 -8.15 -16.97
C ASN A 186 0.18 -7.47 -16.17
N LEU A 187 0.34 -7.37 -14.84
CA LEU A 187 -0.59 -6.68 -13.96
C LEU A 187 -0.74 -5.21 -14.39
N MET A 188 -1.98 -4.76 -14.54
CA MET A 188 -2.30 -3.37 -14.90
C MET A 188 -3.03 -2.65 -13.79
N GLU A 189 -3.96 -3.33 -13.14
CA GLU A 189 -4.94 -2.75 -12.22
C GLU A 189 -5.32 -3.77 -11.16
N MET A 190 -5.61 -3.27 -9.96
CA MET A 190 -6.28 -4.04 -8.93
C MET A 190 -7.48 -3.27 -8.42
N THR A 191 -8.54 -4.02 -8.14
CA THR A 191 -9.75 -3.54 -7.47
C THR A 191 -9.95 -4.34 -6.20
N ILE A 192 -10.17 -3.66 -5.08
CA ILE A 192 -10.53 -4.24 -3.78
C ILE A 192 -11.96 -3.78 -3.49
N GLY A 193 -12.86 -4.70 -3.22
CA GLY A 193 -14.29 -4.42 -3.04
C GLY A 193 -14.91 -5.24 -1.90
N GLN A 194 -16.20 -5.00 -1.70
CA GLN A 194 -17.06 -5.77 -0.79
C GLN A 194 -17.36 -7.17 -1.32
#